data_AF-A0A6S8XKG7-F1
#
_entry.id   AF-A0A6S8XKG7-F1
#
_cell.length_a   1.000
_cell.length_b   1.000
_cell.length_c   1.000
_cell.angle_alpha   90.00
_cell.angle_beta   90.00
_cell.angle_gamma   90.00
#
_symmetry.space_group_name_H-M   'P 1'
#
loop_
_entity.id
_entity.type
_entity.pdbx_description
1 polymer ?
#
loop_
_entity_poly.entity_id
_entity_poly.type
_entity_poly.pdbx_seq_one_letter_code
_entity_poly.pdbx_strand_id
1 'polypeptide(L)'
;MVLINDGKTSGKILTVPEDVRLKINSALLKLKSIVDNATFQCSICLGTIKDTHVFPGCQHTFCGPCIKDSIRKCRNECPECRTPILTQRHLQKDSKHDYLVQEVAGLFILLKEVEVDLVNAG
;
A
#
# COMPACT_ATOMS: atom_id res chain seq x y z
N MET A 1 -37.01 18.31 -41.10
CA MET A 1 -37.62 17.70 -39.90
C MET A 1 -37.18 16.24 -39.88
N VAL A 2 -36.03 15.95 -39.28
CA VAL A 2 -35.54 14.57 -39.18
C VAL A 2 -36.16 13.99 -37.91
N LEU A 3 -37.12 13.10 -38.08
CA LEU A 3 -37.59 12.24 -37.00
C LEU A 3 -36.59 11.08 -36.91
N ILE A 4 -35.66 11.17 -35.96
CA ILE A 4 -34.82 10.03 -35.60
C ILE A 4 -35.69 9.11 -34.76
N ASN A 5 -35.90 7.90 -35.24
CA ASN A 5 -36.69 6.87 -34.59
C ASN A 5 -35.78 5.63 -34.48
N ASP A 6 -34.96 5.55 -33.45
CA ASP A 6 -34.11 4.40 -33.11
C ASP A 6 -33.96 4.43 -31.58
N GLY A 7 -34.27 3.44 -30.77
CA GLY A 7 -34.29 2.00 -30.97
C GLY A 7 -33.90 1.42 -29.61
N LYS A 8 -34.83 0.74 -28.94
CA LYS A 8 -34.59 -0.40 -28.03
C LYS A 8 -33.27 -0.34 -27.22
N THR A 9 -33.28 0.21 -26.01
CA THR A 9 -32.22 -0.02 -25.02
C THR A 9 -32.29 -1.48 -24.54
N SER A 10 -31.82 -2.41 -25.36
CA SER A 10 -31.42 -3.73 -24.88
C SER A 10 -30.13 -3.54 -24.07
N GLY A 11 -30.27 -3.18 -22.80
CA GLY A 11 -29.15 -3.21 -21.87
C GLY A 11 -28.62 -4.63 -21.83
N LYS A 12 -27.52 -4.91 -22.53
CA LYS A 12 -26.77 -6.15 -22.33
C LYS A 12 -26.21 -6.06 -20.91
N ILE A 13 -26.69 -6.91 -20.02
CA ILE A 13 -25.99 -7.20 -18.77
C ILE A 13 -24.63 -7.74 -19.21
N LEU A 14 -23.57 -6.96 -19.00
CA LEU A 14 -22.21 -7.40 -19.25
C LEU A 14 -21.83 -8.33 -18.11
N THR A 15 -22.09 -9.63 -18.28
CA THR A 15 -21.62 -10.64 -17.33
C THR A 15 -20.11 -10.73 -17.45
N VAL A 16 -19.40 -10.41 -16.37
CA VAL A 16 -17.94 -10.58 -16.29
C VAL A 16 -17.61 -12.07 -16.37
N PRO A 17 -16.73 -12.52 -17.30
CA PRO A 17 -16.32 -13.91 -17.35
C PRO A 17 -15.65 -14.35 -16.03
N GLU A 18 -16.04 -15.53 -15.51
CA GLU A 18 -15.52 -16.03 -14.22
C GLU A 18 -13.99 -16.19 -14.23
N ASP A 19 -13.38 -16.48 -15.38
CA ASP A 19 -11.92 -16.57 -15.52
C ASP A 19 -11.22 -15.21 -15.29
N VAL A 20 -11.87 -14.10 -15.66
CA VAL A 20 -11.38 -12.74 -15.40
C VAL A 20 -11.46 -12.43 -13.91
N ARG A 21 -12.57 -12.79 -13.26
CA ARG A 21 -12.76 -12.63 -11.81
C ARG A 21 -11.71 -13.40 -11.03
N LEU A 22 -11.45 -14.65 -11.39
CA LEU A 22 -10.41 -15.48 -10.74
C LEU A 22 -9.01 -14.90 -10.91
N LYS A 23 -8.67 -14.37 -12.10
CA LYS A 23 -7.37 -13.72 -12.35
C LYS A 23 -7.18 -12.48 -11.46
N ILE A 24 -8.23 -11.68 -11.30
CA ILE A 24 -8.19 -10.47 -10.45
C ILE A 24 -8.05 -10.83 -8.97
N ASN A 25 -8.81 -11.80 -8.49
CA ASN A 25 -8.70 -12.28 -7.11
C ASN A 25 -7.28 -12.83 -6.84
N SER A 26 -6.71 -13.58 -7.79
CA SER A 26 -5.33 -14.07 -7.71
C SER A 26 -4.31 -12.92 -7.65
N ALA A 27 -4.47 -11.89 -8.49
CA ALA A 27 -3.61 -10.71 -8.48
C ALA A 27 -3.72 -9.93 -7.16
N LEU A 28 -4.94 -9.78 -6.63
CA LEU A 28 -5.19 -9.12 -5.35
C LEU A 28 -4.56 -9.85 -4.17
N LEU A 29 -4.64 -11.18 -4.13
CA LEU A 29 -4.00 -11.97 -3.08
C LEU A 29 -2.48 -11.80 -3.10
N LYS A 30 -1.87 -11.81 -4.30
CA LYS A 30 -0.43 -11.57 -4.45
C LYS A 30 -0.01 -10.17 -4.03
N LEU A 31 -0.78 -9.14 -4.41
CA LEU A 31 -0.49 -7.78 -4.02
C LEU A 31 -0.70 -7.55 -2.52
N LYS A 32 -1.74 -8.15 -1.95
CA LYS A 32 -1.97 -8.11 -0.50
C LYS A 32 -0.76 -8.63 0.25
N SER A 33 -0.18 -9.77 -0.15
CA SER A 33 1.01 -10.29 0.54
C SER A 33 2.25 -9.41 0.39
N ILE A 34 2.33 -8.58 -0.67
CA ILE A 34 3.40 -7.60 -0.84
C ILE A 34 3.14 -6.38 0.05
N VAL A 35 1.90 -5.88 0.12
CA VAL A 35 1.53 -4.73 0.96
C VAL A 35 1.65 -5.07 2.46
N ASP A 36 1.24 -6.28 2.84
CA ASP A 36 1.35 -6.79 4.21
C ASP A 36 2.78 -7.25 4.56
N ASN A 37 3.74 -7.11 3.64
CA ASN A 37 5.12 -7.45 3.92
C ASN A 37 5.68 -6.55 5.03
N ALA A 38 6.43 -7.13 5.96
CA ALA A 38 7.11 -6.43 7.04
C ALA A 38 7.95 -5.24 6.53
N THR A 39 8.48 -5.29 5.30
CA THR A 39 9.22 -4.17 4.71
C THR A 39 8.38 -2.91 4.52
N PHE A 40 7.06 -3.03 4.34
CA PHE A 40 6.16 -1.90 4.08
C PHE A 40 5.35 -1.49 5.32
N GLN A 41 5.50 -2.21 6.42
CA GLN A 41 4.80 -1.96 7.67
C GLN A 41 5.73 -1.36 8.72
N CYS A 42 5.30 -0.28 9.36
CA CYS A 42 6.04 0.31 10.46
C CYS A 42 5.80 -0.51 11.73
N SER A 43 6.86 -1.09 12.29
CA SER A 43 6.78 -1.88 13.53
C SER A 43 6.40 -1.07 14.79
N ILE A 44 6.39 0.27 14.72
CA ILE A 44 5.96 1.15 15.82
C ILE A 44 4.45 1.40 15.80
N CYS A 45 3.90 1.84 14.66
CA CYS A 45 2.47 2.16 14.55
C CYS A 45 1.62 1.03 13.97
N LEU A 46 2.26 -0.06 13.52
CA LEU A 46 1.66 -1.22 12.87
C LEU A 46 0.90 -0.92 11.57
N GLY A 47 1.00 0.30 11.05
CA GLY A 47 0.43 0.70 9.75
C GLY A 47 1.47 0.73 8.65
N THR A 48 1.04 0.99 7.42
CA THR A 48 1.92 1.21 6.26
C THR A 48 2.90 2.37 6.53
N ILE A 49 4.18 2.17 6.19
CA ILE A 49 5.23 3.18 6.37
C ILE A 49 4.92 4.45 5.56
N LYS A 50 5.14 5.61 6.17
CA LYS A 50 5.03 6.93 5.53
C LYS A 50 6.19 7.81 5.99
N ASP A 51 6.74 8.62 5.08
CA ASP A 51 7.94 9.42 5.36
C ASP A 51 9.06 8.51 5.88
N THR A 52 9.44 7.54 5.06
CA THR A 52 10.31 6.42 5.44
C THR A 52 11.63 6.95 5.97
N HIS A 53 11.98 6.55 7.19
CA HIS A 53 13.28 6.83 7.80
C HIS A 53 13.98 5.52 8.13
N VAL A 54 15.27 5.47 7.81
CA VAL A 54 16.16 4.33 8.03
C VAL A 54 17.35 4.76 8.88
N PHE A 55 17.81 3.89 9.77
CA PHE A 55 19.12 4.05 10.40
C PHE A 55 20.15 3.18 9.66
N PRO A 56 21.17 3.77 8.98
CA PRO A 56 22.12 3.00 8.18
C PRO A 56 22.87 1.90 8.93
N GLY A 57 23.01 2.03 10.26
CA GLY A 57 23.68 1.03 11.09
C GLY A 57 22.93 -0.30 11.24
N CYS A 58 21.62 -0.34 10.98
CA CYS A 58 20.83 -1.58 11.05
C CYS A 58 19.79 -1.76 9.93
N GLN A 59 19.60 -0.75 9.07
CA GLN A 59 18.69 -0.76 7.90
C GLN A 59 17.20 -1.01 8.15
N HIS A 60 16.76 -1.18 9.40
CA HIS A 60 15.32 -1.16 9.75
C HIS A 60 14.68 0.19 9.42
N THR A 61 13.46 0.14 8.88
CA THR A 61 12.70 1.27 8.36
C THR A 61 11.46 1.56 9.22
N PHE A 62 11.14 2.85 9.37
CA PHE A 62 10.00 3.29 10.16
C PHE A 62 9.36 4.53 9.54
N CYS A 63 8.14 4.88 9.97
CA CYS A 63 7.63 6.21 9.71
C CYS A 63 8.50 7.26 10.40
N GLY A 64 8.82 8.35 9.72
CA GLY A 64 9.64 9.44 10.24
C GLY A 64 9.18 9.97 11.60
N PRO A 65 7.90 10.35 11.76
CA PRO A 65 7.36 10.76 13.06
C PRO A 65 7.50 9.69 14.13
N CYS A 66 7.26 8.41 13.80
CA CYS A 66 7.30 7.32 14.76
C CYS A 66 8.71 7.08 15.32
N ILE A 67 9.73 6.97 14.47
CA ILE A 67 11.10 6.72 14.96
C ILE A 67 11.68 7.95 15.67
N LYS A 68 11.37 9.17 15.20
CA LYS A 68 11.79 10.40 15.87
C LYS A 68 11.19 10.49 17.27
N ASP A 69 9.90 10.21 17.42
CA ASP A 69 9.23 10.17 18.72
C ASP A 69 9.78 9.06 19.62
N SER A 70 10.04 7.87 19.08
CA SER A 70 10.65 6.76 19.83
C SER A 70 12.00 7.15 20.41
N ILE A 71 12.90 7.72 19.61
CA ILE A 71 14.22 8.18 20.08
C ILE A 71 14.07 9.27 21.15
N ARG A 72 13.11 10.20 20.96
CA ARG A 72 12.88 11.30 21.90
C ARG A 72 12.30 10.86 23.25
N LYS A 73 11.39 9.88 23.24
CA LYS A 73 10.58 9.49 24.42
C LYS A 73 11.11 8.24 25.14
N CYS A 74 11.86 7.39 24.42
CA CYS A 74 12.30 6.10 24.92
C CYS A 74 13.83 6.08 25.06
N ARG A 75 14.50 5.10 24.44
CA ARG A 75 15.96 4.97 24.40
C ARG A 75 16.46 5.36 23.02
N ASN A 76 17.68 5.87 22.99
CA ASN A 76 18.44 6.17 21.76
C ASN A 76 18.90 4.86 21.08
N GLU A 77 17.97 3.99 20.73
CA GLU A 77 18.20 2.67 20.13
C GLU A 77 17.11 2.35 19.09
N CYS A 78 17.45 1.48 18.13
CA CYS A 78 16.50 0.98 17.15
C CYS A 78 15.41 0.15 17.84
N PRO A 79 14.11 0.42 17.58
CA PRO A 79 13.00 -0.34 18.18
C PRO A 79 13.01 -1.84 17.90
N GLU A 80 13.62 -2.29 16.80
CA GLU A 80 13.59 -3.70 16.39
C GLU A 80 14.80 -4.49 16.89
N CYS A 81 16.01 -3.94 16.74
CA CYS A 81 17.26 -4.65 17.01
C CYS A 81 18.10 -4.04 18.14
N ARG A 82 17.63 -2.93 18.74
CA ARG A 82 18.31 -2.21 19.83
C ARG A 82 19.70 -1.69 19.49
N THR A 83 20.08 -1.63 18.21
CA THR A 83 21.31 -0.95 17.80
C THR A 83 21.25 0.52 18.25
N PRO A 84 22.28 1.05 18.94
CA PRO A 84 22.27 2.43 19.42
C PRO A 84 22.16 3.45 18.27
N ILE A 85 21.24 4.41 18.43
CA ILE A 85 21.04 5.56 17.54
C ILE A 85 21.37 6.81 18.34
N LEU A 86 22.63 7.23 18.34
CA LEU A 86 23.14 8.28 19.24
C LEU A 86 22.34 9.59 19.18
N THR A 87 21.85 9.96 17.99
CA THR A 87 21.01 11.16 17.79
C THR A 87 20.07 10.96 16.61
N GLN A 88 18.96 11.70 16.58
CA GLN A 88 17.99 11.66 15.48
C GLN A 88 18.59 12.02 14.11
N ARG A 89 19.68 12.78 14.06
CA ARG A 89 20.35 13.21 12.82
C ARG A 89 20.97 12.04 12.02
N HIS A 90 21.12 10.87 12.64
CA HIS A 90 21.63 9.67 11.97
C HIS A 90 20.53 8.92 11.21
N LEU A 91 19.27 9.29 11.38
CA LEU A 91 18.18 8.79 10.57
C LEU A 91 18.24 9.44 9.19
N GLN A 92 18.17 8.62 8.15
CA GLN A 92 18.13 9.06 6.76
C GLN A 92 16.73 8.86 6.22
N LYS A 93 16.24 9.83 5.45
CA LYS A 93 14.99 9.68 4.71
C LYS A 93 15.23 8.78 3.49
N ASP A 94 14.34 7.82 3.26
CA ASP A 94 14.34 6.98 2.07
C ASP A 94 13.13 7.29 1.18
N SER A 95 13.28 8.32 0.34
CA SER A 95 12.23 8.72 -0.60
C SER A 95 11.95 7.65 -1.69
N LYS A 96 12.91 6.75 -1.97
CA LYS A 96 12.70 5.67 -2.93
C LYS A 96 11.77 4.61 -2.34
N HIS A 97 11.99 4.27 -1.08
CA HIS A 97 11.09 3.38 -0.35
C HIS A 97 9.69 4.00 -0.22
N ASP A 98 9.58 5.29 0.08
CA ASP A 98 8.29 5.99 0.09
C ASP A 98 7.53 5.85 -1.25
N TYR A 99 8.24 6.08 -2.37
CA TYR A 99 7.66 5.93 -3.70
C TYR A 99 7.15 4.49 -3.94
N LEU A 100 7.96 3.48 -3.64
CA LEU A 100 7.56 2.07 -3.81
C LEU A 100 6.35 1.69 -2.95
N VAL A 101 6.32 2.13 -1.69
CA VAL A 101 5.19 1.89 -0.79
C VAL A 101 3.92 2.54 -1.34
N GLN A 102 4.01 3.79 -1.82
CA GLN A 102 2.87 4.51 -2.39
C GLN A 102 2.34 3.86 -3.66
N GLU A 103 3.20 3.50 -4.59
CA GLU A 103 2.81 2.88 -5.87
C GLU A 103 2.15 1.51 -5.65
N VAL A 104 2.74 0.67 -4.80
CA VAL A 104 2.21 -0.68 -4.57
C VAL A 104 0.90 -0.64 -3.76
N ALA A 105 0.83 0.21 -2.73
CA ALA A 105 -0.41 0.40 -1.97
C ALA A 105 -1.52 1.01 -2.85
N GLY A 106 -1.18 1.97 -3.70
CA GLY A 106 -2.10 2.56 -4.67
C GLY A 106 -2.64 1.53 -5.65
N LEU A 107 -1.78 0.68 -6.21
CA LEU A 107 -2.19 -0.40 -7.11
C LEU A 107 -3.12 -1.40 -6.40
N PHE A 108 -2.86 -1.72 -5.13
CA PHE A 108 -3.73 -2.59 -4.35
C PHE A 108 -5.12 -1.99 -4.14
N ILE A 109 -5.22 -0.69 -3.87
CA ILE A 109 -6.49 0.04 -3.73
C ILE A 109 -7.25 0.02 -5.06
N LEU A 110 -6.60 0.38 -6.17
CA LEU A 110 -7.23 0.40 -7.49
C LEU A 110 -7.78 -0.98 -7.89
N LEU A 111 -7.02 -2.05 -7.64
CA LEU A 111 -7.52 -3.40 -7.96
C LEU A 111 -8.64 -3.85 -7.03
N LYS A 112 -8.70 -3.34 -5.79
CA LYS A 112 -9.81 -3.59 -4.87
C LYS A 112 -11.09 -2.91 -5.36
N GLU A 113 -10.99 -1.69 -5.89
CA GLU A 113 -12.11 -1.00 -6.53
C GLU A 113 -12.62 -1.79 -7.73
N VAL A 114 -11.71 -2.27 -8.60
CA VAL A 114 -12.08 -3.14 -9.73
C VAL A 114 -12.78 -4.43 -9.26
N GLU A 115 -12.28 -5.11 -8.23
CA GLU A 115 -12.94 -6.32 -7.70
C GLU A 115 -14.37 -6.04 -7.22
N VAL A 116 -14.59 -4.91 -6.52
CA VAL A 116 -15.92 -4.49 -6.07
C VAL A 116 -16.84 -4.24 -7.27
N ASP A 117 -16.36 -3.52 -8.29
CA ASP A 117 -17.15 -3.24 -9.49
C ASP A 117 -17.54 -4.52 -10.23
N LEU A 118 -16.64 -5.50 -10.30
CA LEU A 118 -16.94 -6.79 -10.95
C LEU A 118 -17.93 -7.65 -10.15
N VAL A 119 -17.89 -7.58 -8.81
CA VAL A 119 -18.88 -8.27 -7.96
C VAL A 119 -20.26 -7.65 -8.11
N ASN A 120 -20.35 -6.33 -8.23
CA ASN A 120 -21.61 -5.60 -8.38
C ASN A 120 -22.20 -5.65 -9.80
N ALA A 121 -21.41 -6.04 -10.80
CA ALA A 121 -21.83 -6.17 -12.20
C ALA A 121 -22.54 -7.51 -12.51
N GLY A 122 -22.52 -8.47 -11.58
CA GLY A 122 -23.24 -9.75 -11.68
C GLY A 122 -24.59 -9.73 -10.98
#